data_AF-A0A3B6JIE7-F1
#
_entry.id   AF-A0A3B6JIE7-F1
#
_cell.length_a   1.000
_cell.length_b   1.000
_cell.length_c   1.000
_cell.angle_alpha   90.00
_cell.angle_beta   90.00
_cell.angle_gamma   90.00
#
_symmetry.space_group_name_H-M   'P 1'
#
loop_
_entity.id
_entity.type
_entity.pdbx_description
1 polymer ?
#
loop_
_entity_poly.entity_id
_entity_poly.type
_entity_poly.pdbx_seq_one_letter_code
_entity_poly.pdbx_strand_id
1 'polypeptide(L)'
;MSAVAPPLCTWIVAACLSATCVADDEGKQRNYIGGGLFGTRRHLAARRRGGARSGVPIAVSFHPERGGVENNKSETKQRRVVVTGMGVVTPLGHEPDEFYSNLLQGVSGISEIEAFDCSSYPTRIAGEIKSFSTDGWVAPKLAKRMDKFMQYLIVAGKKALENGGVTEGIMNELDKSRCGVLIGSGMGGMKVFSDAIEALRVSYRKMNPFCVPFATTNMGSAILAMDLGWMGPNYSISTACATSNFCILSAANHIMRGETDLMLCGGSDAPIIPIGLGGFVACRALSQRNSDPTKASRPWDMDRDGFVMGEGAGVLLLEELEHAKQRGAEIYAEFLGGSFTCDAYHMTEPHPEGKGVILCVKNALADAGVTRQDINYVNAHATSTQLGDLKEFEALCRCFGQNPQLRVNSTKSMTGHLLGAAGGIEAVAAIQGINIYATAKWTVREMPLHSLNFISMPLFSH
;
A
#
# COMPACT_ATOMS: atom_id res chain seq x y z
N MET A 1 29.40 25.17 -21.66
CA MET A 1 28.23 25.53 -20.84
C MET A 1 27.47 24.24 -20.56
N SER A 2 27.67 23.64 -19.39
CA SER A 2 26.97 22.41 -18.99
C SER A 2 25.51 22.76 -18.71
N ALA A 3 24.59 22.22 -19.49
CA ALA A 3 23.17 22.25 -19.17
C ALA A 3 22.98 21.44 -17.88
N VAL A 4 22.73 22.13 -16.76
CA VAL A 4 22.24 21.51 -15.53
C VAL A 4 20.85 20.98 -15.89
N ALA A 5 20.70 19.67 -15.97
CA ALA A 5 19.39 19.04 -16.10
C ALA A 5 18.51 19.56 -14.95
N PRO A 6 17.23 19.90 -15.19
CA PRO A 6 16.35 20.31 -14.11
C PRO A 6 16.33 19.21 -13.03
N PRO A 7 16.23 19.58 -11.73
CA PRO A 7 16.12 18.58 -10.67
C PRO A 7 14.95 17.66 -11.00
N LEU A 8 15.18 16.34 -10.97
CA LEU A 8 14.12 15.36 -11.08
C LEU A 8 13.12 15.64 -9.96
N CYS A 9 11.83 15.54 -10.26
CA CYS A 9 10.82 15.71 -9.24
C CYS A 9 10.73 14.44 -8.38
N THR A 10 10.43 14.60 -7.09
CA THR A 10 10.73 13.56 -6.08
C THR A 10 9.55 13.24 -5.18
N TRP A 11 9.47 12.00 -4.67
CA TRP A 11 8.44 11.58 -3.71
C TRP A 11 8.97 10.58 -2.65
N ILE A 12 8.19 10.41 -1.57
CA ILE A 12 8.53 9.59 -0.40
C ILE A 12 7.33 8.69 -0.05
N VAL A 13 7.61 7.45 0.37
CA VAL A 13 6.57 6.53 0.86
C VAL A 13 6.63 6.42 2.38
N ALA A 14 5.55 6.77 3.05
CA ALA A 14 5.38 6.53 4.49
C ALA A 14 4.21 5.56 4.73
N ALA A 15 4.45 4.50 5.52
CA ALA A 15 3.44 3.54 5.93
C ALA A 15 3.50 3.25 7.42
N CYS A 16 2.57 3.81 8.19
CA CYS A 16 2.37 3.39 9.58
C CYS A 16 1.30 2.29 9.63
N LEU A 17 1.64 1.15 10.24
CA LEU A 17 0.67 0.12 10.57
C LEU A 17 -0.12 0.54 11.81
N SER A 18 -1.30 1.08 11.53
CA SER A 18 -2.42 1.20 12.45
C SER A 18 -3.65 0.72 11.69
N ALA A 19 -4.25 -0.40 12.06
CA ALA A 19 -5.59 -0.68 11.54
C ALA A 19 -6.53 0.35 12.19
N THR A 20 -7.37 1.02 11.40
CA THR A 20 -8.39 1.93 11.91
C THR A 20 -9.76 1.33 11.58
N CYS A 21 -10.40 0.73 12.58
CA CYS A 21 -11.79 0.31 12.55
C CYS A 21 -12.36 0.64 13.93
N VAL A 22 -13.23 1.65 14.01
CA VAL A 22 -13.87 2.03 15.26
C VAL A 22 -15.01 1.05 15.50
N ALA A 23 -14.86 0.18 16.50
CA ALA A 23 -15.99 -0.50 17.11
C ALA A 23 -16.31 0.27 18.40
N ASP A 24 -17.49 0.90 18.46
CA ASP A 24 -17.99 1.48 19.71
C ASP A 24 -18.13 0.38 20.76
N ASP A 25 -17.18 0.28 21.68
CA ASP A 25 -17.29 -0.59 22.85
C ASP A 25 -17.98 0.20 23.98
N GLU A 26 -19.31 0.28 23.92
CA GLU A 26 -20.11 0.65 25.08
C GLU A 26 -19.99 -0.45 26.14
N GLY A 27 -19.02 -0.28 27.04
CA GLY A 27 -19.10 -0.67 28.44
C GLY A 27 -19.44 -2.13 28.72
N LYS A 28 -18.45 -3.02 28.61
CA LYS A 28 -18.32 -4.23 29.46
C LYS A 28 -16.88 -4.74 29.46
N GLN A 29 -16.03 -4.13 30.29
CA GLN A 29 -14.78 -4.77 30.73
C GLN A 29 -15.11 -6.10 31.43
N ARG A 30 -15.01 -7.21 30.69
CA ARG A 30 -14.89 -8.54 31.28
C ARG A 30 -13.41 -8.82 31.49
N ASN A 31 -12.99 -8.81 32.74
CA ASN A 31 -11.68 -9.24 33.21
C ASN A 31 -11.33 -10.63 32.63
N TYR A 32 -10.41 -10.66 31.66
CA TYR A 32 -9.69 -11.88 31.32
C TYR A 32 -8.59 -12.10 32.37
N ILE A 33 -8.94 -12.81 33.43
CA ILE A 33 -7.97 -13.41 34.34
C ILE A 33 -7.27 -14.53 33.58
N GLY A 34 -5.97 -14.37 33.36
CA GLY A 34 -5.11 -15.38 32.76
C GLY A 34 -5.11 -16.67 33.58
N GLY A 35 -5.82 -17.69 33.11
CA GLY A 35 -5.73 -19.06 33.59
C GLY A 35 -4.51 -19.74 32.99
N GLY A 36 -3.39 -19.71 33.70
CA GLY A 36 -2.20 -20.49 33.38
C GLY A 36 -2.46 -21.99 33.58
N LEU A 37 -2.53 -22.73 32.48
CA LEU A 37 -2.38 -24.20 32.49
C LEU A 37 -0.89 -24.54 32.32
N PHE A 38 -0.17 -24.80 33.40
CA PHE A 38 0.97 -25.73 33.40
C PHE A 38 1.21 -26.28 34.81
N GLY A 39 0.88 -27.56 34.98
CA GLY A 39 1.76 -28.57 35.59
C GLY A 39 2.09 -28.45 37.08
N THR A 40 1.35 -29.21 37.88
CA THR A 40 1.59 -29.57 39.28
C THR A 40 3.04 -29.95 39.63
N ARG A 41 3.58 -29.33 40.68
CA ARG A 41 4.76 -29.80 41.44
C ARG A 41 4.47 -31.12 42.15
N ARG A 42 5.36 -32.11 41.99
CA ARG A 42 5.57 -33.20 42.96
C ARG A 42 7.04 -33.29 43.31
N HIS A 43 7.35 -33.05 44.58
CA HIS A 43 8.59 -33.48 45.22
C HIS A 43 8.59 -35.00 45.36
N LEU A 44 9.70 -35.67 45.07
CA LEU A 44 10.11 -36.91 45.73
C LEU A 44 11.62 -37.17 45.56
N ALA A 45 12.27 -37.18 46.72
CA ALA A 45 13.46 -37.91 47.20
C ALA A 45 14.62 -38.32 46.26
N ALA A 46 15.81 -38.04 46.80
CA ALA A 46 17.14 -38.37 46.30
C ALA A 46 17.48 -39.88 46.29
N ARG A 47 18.33 -40.27 45.33
CA ARG A 47 19.28 -41.39 45.48
C ARG A 47 20.61 -41.08 44.77
N ARG A 48 21.70 -41.14 45.55
CA ARG A 48 23.11 -40.96 45.13
C ARG A 48 23.67 -42.20 44.45
N ARG A 49 24.56 -41.98 43.46
CA ARG A 49 25.83 -42.68 43.08
C ARG A 49 26.14 -42.25 41.63
N GLY A 50 27.33 -41.97 41.15
CA GLY A 50 28.72 -41.95 41.63
C GLY A 50 29.54 -41.08 40.64
N GLY A 51 30.76 -40.67 41.04
CA GLY A 51 31.45 -39.51 40.48
C GLY A 51 32.19 -39.66 39.14
N ALA A 52 32.60 -38.50 38.61
CA ALA A 52 33.77 -38.34 37.76
C ALA A 52 34.26 -36.87 37.76
N ARG A 53 35.47 -36.69 38.29
CA ARG A 53 36.53 -35.69 38.05
C ARG A 53 36.20 -34.25 37.60
N SER A 54 36.69 -33.33 38.43
CA SER A 54 36.87 -31.89 38.21
C SER A 54 37.83 -31.59 37.05
N GLY A 55 37.37 -30.83 36.05
CA GLY A 55 38.20 -30.10 35.09
C GLY A 55 38.08 -28.60 35.36
N VAL A 56 39.21 -27.92 35.52
CA VAL A 56 39.30 -26.46 35.65
C VAL A 56 39.11 -25.84 34.25
N PRO A 57 38.20 -24.86 34.03
CA PRO A 57 38.15 -24.15 32.77
C PRO A 57 39.26 -23.10 32.73
N ILE A 58 40.24 -23.29 31.84
CA ILE A 58 41.21 -22.26 31.47
C ILE A 58 40.52 -21.34 30.45
N ALA A 59 40.25 -20.09 30.83
CA ALA A 59 39.80 -19.07 29.89
C ALA A 59 41.00 -18.62 29.04
N VAL A 60 41.02 -19.01 27.77
CA VAL A 60 41.98 -18.49 26.78
C VAL A 60 41.35 -17.25 26.14
N SER A 61 41.86 -16.08 26.49
CA SER A 61 41.51 -14.82 25.83
C SER A 61 42.19 -14.76 24.46
N PHE A 62 41.41 -14.84 23.39
CA PHE A 62 41.87 -14.49 22.05
C PHE A 62 41.88 -12.95 21.90
N HIS A 63 43.06 -12.37 21.71
CA HIS A 63 43.20 -11.03 21.15
C HIS A 63 43.36 -11.17 19.63
N PRO A 64 42.46 -10.60 18.80
CA PRO A 64 42.69 -10.55 17.37
C PRO A 64 43.80 -9.54 17.07
N GLU A 65 44.85 -9.99 16.38
CA GLU A 65 45.88 -9.12 15.81
C GLU A 65 45.25 -8.14 14.81
N ARG A 66 45.67 -6.86 14.89
CA ARG A 66 45.31 -5.82 13.92
C ARG A 66 46.08 -6.05 12.63
N GLY A 67 45.54 -6.89 11.75
CA GLY A 67 45.87 -6.90 10.33
C GLY A 67 45.17 -5.73 9.64
N GLY A 68 45.94 -4.77 9.13
CA GLY A 68 45.43 -3.67 8.31
C GLY A 68 44.83 -4.20 7.02
N VAL A 69 43.49 -4.23 6.94
CA VAL A 69 42.77 -4.34 5.68
C VAL A 69 42.59 -2.90 5.20
N GLU A 70 43.30 -2.52 4.14
CA GLU A 70 42.94 -1.33 3.37
C GLU A 70 41.50 -1.50 2.89
N ASN A 71 40.58 -0.79 3.55
CA ASN A 71 39.21 -0.66 3.12
C ASN A 71 39.19 0.19 1.85
N ASN A 72 39.51 -0.42 0.71
CA ASN A 72 39.13 0.11 -0.58
C ASN A 72 37.63 -0.18 -0.76
N LYS A 73 36.79 0.45 0.06
CA LYS A 73 35.37 0.59 -0.24
C LYS A 73 35.32 1.49 -1.46
N SER A 74 35.22 0.87 -2.63
CA SER A 74 34.60 1.49 -3.80
C SER A 74 33.41 2.31 -3.29
N GLU A 75 33.41 3.62 -3.55
CA GLU A 75 32.21 4.44 -3.40
C GLU A 75 31.16 3.84 -4.34
N THR A 76 30.43 2.84 -3.88
CA THR A 76 29.29 2.31 -4.60
C THR A 76 28.27 3.44 -4.65
N LYS A 77 28.27 4.15 -5.77
CA LYS A 77 27.25 5.14 -6.13
C LYS A 77 25.89 4.48 -5.88
N GLN A 78 25.14 4.99 -4.90
CA GLN A 78 23.82 4.48 -4.53
C GLN A 78 22.94 4.40 -5.78
N ARG A 79 22.38 3.23 -6.06
CA ARG A 79 21.48 3.03 -7.20
C ARG A 79 20.19 3.80 -6.94
N ARG A 80 19.85 4.71 -7.85
CA ARG A 80 18.68 5.59 -7.72
C ARG A 80 17.48 4.93 -8.38
N VAL A 81 16.31 5.13 -7.78
CA VAL A 81 15.06 4.49 -8.23
C VAL A 81 14.13 5.56 -8.79
N VAL A 82 13.61 5.31 -9.98
CA VAL A 82 12.65 6.19 -10.65
C VAL A 82 11.36 5.45 -10.97
N VAL A 83 10.27 6.21 -11.09
CA VAL A 83 9.00 5.74 -11.62
C VAL A 83 8.99 6.02 -13.11
N THR A 84 8.94 4.97 -13.92
CA THR A 84 8.91 5.07 -15.38
C THR A 84 7.57 4.69 -15.98
N GLY A 85 6.66 4.12 -15.19
CA GLY A 85 5.32 3.72 -15.64
C GLY A 85 4.31 3.66 -14.51
N MET A 86 3.04 3.90 -14.84
CA MET A 86 1.91 3.87 -13.91
C MET A 86 0.71 3.17 -14.54
N GLY A 87 -0.02 2.38 -13.76
CA GLY A 87 -1.25 1.74 -14.18
C GLY A 87 -2.26 1.70 -13.04
N VAL A 88 -3.52 1.93 -13.39
CA VAL A 88 -4.62 1.99 -12.42
C VAL A 88 -5.86 1.27 -12.94
N VAL A 89 -6.65 0.75 -12.02
CA VAL A 89 -8.00 0.22 -12.25
C VAL A 89 -8.83 0.73 -11.08
N THR A 90 -9.74 1.67 -11.31
CA THR A 90 -10.46 2.37 -10.23
C THR A 90 -11.92 2.64 -10.61
N PRO A 91 -12.78 3.03 -9.65
CA PRO A 91 -14.12 3.51 -9.94
C PRO A 91 -14.14 4.83 -10.75
N LEU A 92 -13.00 5.53 -10.85
CA LEU A 92 -12.85 6.82 -11.50
C LEU A 92 -12.07 6.73 -12.82
N GLY A 93 -11.86 5.53 -13.37
CA GLY A 93 -11.14 5.32 -14.61
C GLY A 93 -10.05 4.26 -14.50
N HIS A 94 -9.62 3.80 -15.67
CA HIS A 94 -8.64 2.71 -15.83
C HIS A 94 -7.36 3.17 -16.53
N GLU A 95 -7.23 4.47 -16.79
CA GLU A 95 -6.00 5.11 -17.28
C GLU A 95 -5.51 6.15 -16.26
N PRO A 96 -4.20 6.30 -16.03
CA PRO A 96 -3.67 7.25 -15.05
C PRO A 96 -4.13 8.71 -15.28
N ASP A 97 -4.21 9.14 -16.53
CA ASP A 97 -4.60 10.52 -16.88
C ASP A 97 -6.11 10.76 -16.71
N GLU A 98 -6.92 9.78 -17.10
CA GLU A 98 -8.38 9.81 -16.87
C GLU A 98 -8.68 9.85 -15.37
N PHE A 99 -8.07 8.93 -14.61
CA PHE A 99 -8.19 8.84 -13.17
C PHE A 99 -7.82 10.18 -12.51
N TYR A 100 -6.66 10.74 -12.86
CA TYR A 100 -6.21 11.99 -12.26
C TYR A 100 -7.05 13.20 -12.67
N SER A 101 -7.51 13.27 -13.92
CA SER A 101 -8.44 14.30 -14.38
C SER A 101 -9.75 14.27 -13.60
N ASN A 102 -10.29 13.08 -13.34
CA ASN A 102 -11.52 12.91 -12.53
C ASN A 102 -11.30 13.33 -11.07
N LEU A 103 -10.13 13.06 -10.50
CA LEU A 103 -9.76 13.57 -9.17
C LEU A 103 -9.70 15.11 -9.15
N LEU A 104 -9.08 15.73 -10.17
CA LEU A 104 -9.03 17.19 -10.30
C LEU A 104 -10.41 17.83 -10.51
N GLN A 105 -11.38 17.09 -11.02
CA GLN A 105 -12.75 17.56 -11.17
C GLN A 105 -13.62 17.31 -9.93
N GLY A 106 -13.10 16.60 -8.91
CA GLY A 106 -13.86 16.26 -7.71
C GLY A 106 -14.96 15.21 -7.96
N VAL A 107 -14.79 14.37 -8.99
CA VAL A 107 -15.77 13.32 -9.33
C VAL A 107 -15.77 12.26 -8.23
N SER A 108 -16.94 11.96 -7.67
CA SER A 108 -17.09 10.86 -6.71
C SER A 108 -17.35 9.55 -7.45
N GLY A 109 -16.55 8.53 -7.14
CA GLY A 109 -16.74 7.16 -7.61
C GLY A 109 -17.69 6.36 -6.72
N ILE A 110 -18.25 6.99 -5.68
CA ILE A 110 -19.10 6.33 -4.69
C ILE A 110 -20.55 6.35 -5.17
N SER A 111 -21.13 5.16 -5.29
CA SER A 111 -22.52 4.95 -5.71
C SER A 111 -23.13 3.77 -4.94
N GLU A 112 -24.40 3.47 -5.21
CA GLU A 112 -25.05 2.26 -4.69
C GLU A 112 -24.35 1.00 -5.21
N ILE A 113 -24.31 -0.06 -4.41
CA ILE A 113 -23.72 -1.35 -4.82
C ILE A 113 -24.68 -2.07 -5.77
N GLU A 114 -24.17 -2.50 -6.93
CA GLU A 114 -24.90 -3.27 -7.95
C GLU A 114 -24.38 -4.71 -8.09
N ALA A 115 -23.18 -5.01 -7.59
CA ALA A 115 -22.57 -6.34 -7.67
C ALA A 115 -23.39 -7.47 -7.01
N PHE A 116 -24.23 -7.15 -6.02
CA PHE A 116 -25.10 -8.10 -5.32
C PHE A 116 -26.23 -7.38 -4.56
N ASP A 117 -27.29 -8.12 -4.20
CA ASP A 117 -28.37 -7.59 -3.36
C ASP A 117 -27.87 -7.33 -1.94
N CYS A 118 -27.76 -6.05 -1.60
CA CYS A 118 -27.39 -5.57 -0.27
C CYS A 118 -28.53 -4.83 0.44
N SER A 119 -29.80 -4.99 0.01
CA SER A 119 -30.95 -4.27 0.55
C SER A 119 -31.13 -4.38 2.07
N SER A 120 -30.72 -5.51 2.66
CA SER A 120 -30.76 -5.77 4.10
C SER A 120 -29.55 -5.25 4.89
N TYR A 121 -28.52 -4.72 4.21
CA TYR A 121 -27.30 -4.24 4.85
C TYR A 121 -27.48 -2.77 5.29
N PRO A 122 -26.89 -2.37 6.42
CA PRO A 122 -26.92 -0.97 6.87
C PRO A 122 -26.11 -0.05 5.95
N THR A 123 -25.04 -0.56 5.31
CA THR A 123 -24.29 0.13 4.26
C THR A 123 -24.59 -0.54 2.91
N ARG A 124 -24.91 0.27 1.90
CA ARG A 124 -25.31 -0.16 0.55
C ARG A 124 -24.60 0.63 -0.55
N ILE A 125 -23.50 1.29 -0.19
CA ILE A 125 -22.73 2.18 -1.05
C ILE A 125 -21.26 1.77 -1.05
N ALA A 126 -20.60 1.96 -2.19
CA ALA A 126 -19.18 1.69 -2.35
C ALA A 126 -18.59 2.44 -3.56
N GLY A 127 -17.26 2.55 -3.59
CA GLY A 127 -16.49 2.80 -4.81
C GLY A 127 -16.38 1.52 -5.63
N GLU A 128 -17.48 1.10 -6.27
CA GLU A 128 -17.56 -0.11 -7.10
C GLU A 128 -17.08 0.16 -8.53
N ILE A 129 -16.32 -0.79 -9.10
CA ILE A 129 -15.97 -0.76 -10.51
C ILE A 129 -17.12 -1.36 -11.33
N LYS A 130 -17.95 -0.49 -11.90
CA LYS A 130 -19.16 -0.85 -12.67
C LYS A 130 -18.87 -1.45 -14.04
N SER A 131 -17.80 -0.99 -14.69
CA SER A 131 -17.38 -1.46 -16.01
C SER A 131 -15.89 -1.79 -15.99
N PHE A 132 -15.55 -3.00 -16.40
CA PHE A 132 -14.18 -3.49 -16.44
C PHE A 132 -14.05 -4.57 -17.51
N SER A 133 -13.00 -4.50 -18.31
CA SER A 133 -12.68 -5.52 -19.31
C SER A 133 -11.26 -6.06 -19.10
N THR A 134 -11.14 -7.38 -19.27
CA THR A 134 -9.85 -8.07 -19.29
C THR A 134 -9.35 -8.32 -20.72
N ASP A 135 -10.09 -7.89 -21.73
CA ASP A 135 -9.80 -8.20 -23.13
C ASP A 135 -8.46 -7.61 -23.55
N GLY A 136 -7.63 -8.41 -24.23
CA GLY A 136 -6.26 -8.06 -24.59
C GLY A 136 -5.25 -8.14 -23.43
N TRP A 137 -5.71 -8.15 -22.18
CA TRP A 137 -4.84 -8.11 -21.00
C TRP A 137 -4.70 -9.45 -20.30
N VAL A 138 -5.75 -10.25 -20.25
CA VAL A 138 -5.77 -11.53 -19.53
C VAL A 138 -6.28 -12.63 -20.45
N ALA A 139 -5.62 -13.79 -20.42
CA ALA A 139 -6.09 -14.95 -21.16
C ALA A 139 -7.56 -15.29 -20.80
N PRO A 140 -8.50 -15.41 -21.76
CA PRO A 140 -9.93 -15.57 -21.47
C PRO A 140 -10.29 -16.77 -20.58
N LYS A 141 -9.52 -17.86 -20.69
CA LYS A 141 -9.71 -19.06 -19.85
C LYS A 141 -9.37 -18.79 -18.38
N LEU A 142 -8.41 -17.92 -18.13
CA LEU A 142 -7.94 -17.56 -16.80
C LEU A 142 -8.84 -16.48 -16.17
N ALA A 143 -9.23 -15.47 -16.96
CA ALA A 143 -10.12 -14.38 -16.54
C ALA A 143 -11.43 -14.91 -15.93
N LYS A 144 -12.02 -15.96 -16.50
CA LYS A 144 -13.27 -16.56 -16.00
C LYS A 144 -13.18 -17.26 -14.64
N ARG A 145 -11.97 -17.55 -14.16
CA ARG A 145 -11.75 -18.37 -12.95
C ARG A 145 -11.08 -17.61 -11.83
N MET A 146 -10.28 -16.60 -12.16
CA MET A 146 -9.55 -15.80 -11.18
C MET A 146 -10.48 -14.82 -10.45
N ASP A 147 -10.09 -14.47 -9.23
CA ASP A 147 -10.75 -13.42 -8.47
C ASP A 147 -10.53 -12.04 -9.12
N LYS A 148 -11.47 -11.11 -8.91
CA LYS A 148 -11.41 -9.74 -9.46
C LYS A 148 -10.12 -9.02 -9.04
N PHE A 149 -9.63 -9.22 -7.80
CA PHE A 149 -8.38 -8.56 -7.37
C PHE A 149 -7.20 -8.98 -8.25
N MET A 150 -7.17 -10.22 -8.75
CA MET A 150 -6.12 -10.69 -9.66
C MET A 150 -6.27 -10.05 -11.04
N GLN A 151 -7.51 -9.91 -11.53
CA GLN A 151 -7.79 -9.27 -12.82
C GLN A 151 -7.35 -7.80 -12.80
N TYR A 152 -7.74 -7.05 -11.76
CA TYR A 152 -7.35 -5.65 -11.60
C TYR A 152 -5.83 -5.49 -11.54
N LEU A 153 -5.15 -6.36 -10.77
CA LEU A 153 -3.70 -6.38 -10.65
C LEU A 153 -3.01 -6.63 -11.99
N ILE A 154 -3.43 -7.64 -12.75
CA ILE A 154 -2.79 -8.00 -14.02
C ILE A 154 -3.01 -6.88 -15.05
N VAL A 155 -4.22 -6.35 -15.14
CA VAL A 155 -4.54 -5.24 -16.05
C VAL A 155 -3.72 -4.01 -15.68
N ALA A 156 -3.75 -3.56 -14.42
CA ALA A 156 -2.99 -2.39 -13.98
C ALA A 156 -1.47 -2.58 -14.16
N GLY A 157 -0.94 -3.77 -13.87
CA GLY A 157 0.49 -4.06 -14.04
C GLY A 157 0.94 -4.03 -15.50
N LYS A 158 0.14 -4.58 -16.42
CA LYS A 158 0.44 -4.50 -17.85
C LYS A 158 0.27 -3.08 -18.42
N LYS A 159 -0.73 -2.33 -17.96
CA LYS A 159 -0.87 -0.91 -18.30
C LYS A 159 0.29 -0.07 -17.79
N ALA A 160 0.85 -0.39 -16.61
CA ALA A 160 2.06 0.28 -16.12
C ALA A 160 3.27 0.04 -17.03
N LEU A 161 3.40 -1.15 -17.62
CA LEU A 161 4.44 -1.44 -18.63
C LEU A 161 4.20 -0.69 -19.93
N GLU A 162 2.96 -0.67 -20.43
CA GLU A 162 2.59 0.08 -21.64
C GLU A 162 2.85 1.58 -21.45
N ASN A 163 2.35 2.16 -20.34
CA ASN A 163 2.58 3.55 -19.98
C ASN A 163 4.08 3.88 -19.81
N GLY A 164 4.89 2.92 -19.35
CA GLY A 164 6.34 3.09 -19.25
C GLY A 164 7.12 2.84 -20.54
N GLY A 165 6.43 2.67 -21.67
CA GLY A 165 7.03 2.47 -22.98
C GLY A 165 7.77 1.14 -23.11
N VAL A 166 7.47 0.14 -22.29
CA VAL A 166 8.08 -1.19 -22.37
C VAL A 166 7.42 -1.98 -23.50
N THR A 167 7.83 -1.67 -24.73
CA THR A 167 7.38 -2.36 -25.95
C THR A 167 7.87 -3.80 -26.01
N GLU A 168 7.33 -4.61 -26.93
CA GLU A 168 7.79 -5.99 -27.14
C GLU A 168 9.30 -6.06 -27.47
N GLY A 169 9.82 -5.10 -28.24
CA GLY A 169 11.26 -5.00 -28.53
C GLY A 169 12.09 -4.82 -27.27
N ILE A 170 11.73 -3.84 -26.42
CA ILE A 170 12.41 -3.61 -25.13
C ILE A 170 12.25 -4.83 -24.23
N MET A 171 11.04 -5.39 -24.14
CA MET A 171 10.74 -6.57 -23.33
C MET A 171 11.63 -7.77 -23.68
N ASN A 172 12.02 -7.93 -24.96
CA ASN A 172 12.92 -9.00 -25.40
C ASN A 172 14.39 -8.76 -25.04
N GLU A 173 14.79 -7.50 -24.85
CA GLU A 173 16.16 -7.11 -24.49
C GLU A 173 16.39 -7.08 -22.97
N LEU A 174 15.32 -7.03 -22.17
CA LEU A 174 15.41 -7.04 -20.70
C LEU A 174 16.04 -8.33 -20.17
N ASP A 175 16.96 -8.19 -19.22
CA ASP A 175 17.37 -9.31 -18.37
C ASP A 175 16.21 -9.70 -17.43
N LYS A 176 15.53 -10.78 -17.79
CA LYS A 176 14.38 -11.31 -17.05
C LYS A 176 14.70 -11.70 -15.61
N SER A 177 15.95 -12.05 -15.31
CA SER A 177 16.39 -12.38 -13.95
C SER A 177 16.43 -11.14 -13.04
N ARG A 178 16.46 -9.94 -13.63
CA ARG A 178 16.52 -8.66 -12.94
C ARG A 178 15.20 -7.89 -12.97
N CYS A 179 14.11 -8.54 -13.39
CA CYS A 179 12.77 -7.97 -13.40
C CYS A 179 11.88 -8.71 -12.38
N GLY A 180 11.28 -7.98 -11.44
CA GLY A 180 10.46 -8.57 -10.35
C GLY A 180 9.04 -8.00 -10.26
N VAL A 181 8.18 -8.69 -9.50
CA VAL A 181 6.77 -8.31 -9.32
C VAL A 181 6.41 -8.42 -7.84
N LEU A 182 6.02 -7.30 -7.24
CA LEU A 182 5.63 -7.19 -5.84
C LEU A 182 4.36 -6.35 -5.72
N ILE A 183 3.22 -6.91 -6.13
CA ILE A 183 1.91 -6.29 -6.00
C ILE A 183 1.11 -7.07 -4.95
N GLY A 184 0.74 -6.40 -3.87
CA GLY A 184 0.09 -7.01 -2.71
C GLY A 184 -1.44 -6.92 -2.73
N SER A 185 -2.08 -7.59 -1.77
CA SER A 185 -3.52 -7.51 -1.53
C SER A 185 -3.80 -7.66 -0.03
N GLY A 186 -4.74 -6.84 0.47
CA GLY A 186 -5.16 -6.90 1.88
C GLY A 186 -6.10 -8.08 2.14
N MET A 187 -6.98 -8.40 1.19
CA MET A 187 -8.05 -9.38 1.37
C MET A 187 -7.88 -10.67 0.56
N GLY A 188 -7.01 -10.65 -0.46
CA GLY A 188 -6.80 -11.76 -1.38
C GLY A 188 -8.06 -12.14 -2.16
N GLY A 189 -8.14 -13.40 -2.59
CA GLY A 189 -9.26 -13.92 -3.38
C GLY A 189 -10.43 -14.36 -2.53
N MET A 190 -10.98 -13.43 -1.74
CA MET A 190 -12.02 -13.74 -0.77
C MET A 190 -13.33 -14.18 -1.44
N LYS A 191 -13.62 -13.74 -2.67
CA LYS A 191 -14.78 -14.21 -3.42
C LYS A 191 -14.63 -15.67 -3.80
N VAL A 192 -13.46 -16.02 -4.36
CA VAL A 192 -13.15 -17.42 -4.71
C VAL A 192 -13.22 -18.32 -3.47
N PHE A 193 -12.72 -17.85 -2.33
CA PHE A 193 -12.80 -18.60 -1.08
C PHE A 193 -14.24 -18.77 -0.59
N SER A 194 -15.05 -17.71 -0.60
CA SER A 194 -16.46 -17.76 -0.21
C SER A 194 -17.26 -18.72 -1.10
N ASP A 195 -17.07 -18.67 -2.42
CA ASP A 195 -17.74 -19.58 -3.36
C ASP A 195 -17.33 -21.04 -3.11
N ALA A 196 -16.06 -21.27 -2.74
CA ALA A 196 -15.56 -22.59 -2.42
C ALA A 196 -16.19 -23.17 -1.14
N ILE A 197 -16.48 -22.34 -0.14
CA ILE A 197 -17.23 -22.75 1.07
C ILE A 197 -18.65 -23.20 0.69
N GLU A 198 -19.35 -22.42 -0.13
CA GLU A 198 -20.70 -22.77 -0.57
C GLU A 198 -20.71 -24.06 -1.41
N ALA A 199 -19.73 -24.24 -2.29
CA ALA A 199 -19.54 -25.51 -3.00
C ALA A 199 -19.26 -26.68 -2.05
N LEU A 200 -18.44 -26.46 -1.01
CA LEU A 200 -18.10 -27.48 0.00
C LEU A 200 -19.33 -27.96 0.78
N ARG A 201 -20.29 -27.06 1.07
CA ARG A 201 -21.58 -27.44 1.71
C ARG A 201 -22.36 -28.47 0.90
N VAL A 202 -22.19 -28.48 -0.42
CA VAL A 202 -22.77 -29.50 -1.31
C VAL A 202 -21.86 -30.74 -1.35
N SER A 203 -20.58 -30.56 -1.69
CA SER A 203 -19.55 -31.62 -1.69
C SER A 203 -18.18 -31.04 -1.98
N TYR A 204 -17.12 -31.60 -1.38
CA TYR A 204 -15.73 -31.24 -1.73
C TYR A 204 -15.42 -31.41 -3.24
N ARG A 205 -16.13 -32.31 -3.94
CA ARG A 205 -15.99 -32.53 -5.40
C ARG A 205 -16.53 -31.39 -6.25
N LYS A 206 -17.32 -30.47 -5.68
CA LYS A 206 -17.89 -29.32 -6.38
C LYS A 206 -17.02 -28.07 -6.25
N MET A 207 -15.99 -28.10 -5.40
CA MET A 207 -15.08 -26.97 -5.23
C MET A 207 -14.30 -26.70 -6.51
N ASN A 208 -14.06 -25.41 -6.81
CA ASN A 208 -13.16 -25.02 -7.88
C ASN A 208 -11.75 -25.55 -7.58
N PRO A 209 -11.11 -26.33 -8.49
CA PRO A 209 -9.76 -26.85 -8.26
C PRO A 209 -8.70 -25.74 -8.11
N PHE A 210 -9.01 -24.51 -8.55
CA PHE A 210 -8.16 -23.34 -8.39
C PHE A 210 -8.51 -22.52 -7.13
N CYS A 211 -9.37 -23.00 -6.23
CA CYS A 211 -9.77 -22.22 -5.05
C CYS A 211 -8.58 -21.83 -4.17
N VAL A 212 -7.70 -22.77 -3.85
CA VAL A 212 -6.50 -22.52 -3.04
C VAL A 212 -5.58 -21.51 -3.73
N PRO A 213 -5.08 -21.75 -4.97
CA PRO A 213 -4.17 -20.80 -5.60
C PRO A 213 -4.80 -19.43 -5.85
N PHE A 214 -6.09 -19.34 -6.21
CA PHE A 214 -6.70 -18.04 -6.52
C PHE A 214 -7.21 -17.29 -5.28
N ALA A 215 -7.29 -17.95 -4.11
CA ALA A 215 -7.58 -17.28 -2.84
C ALA A 215 -6.35 -16.57 -2.24
N THR A 216 -5.12 -17.03 -2.55
CA THR A 216 -3.91 -16.48 -1.92
C THR A 216 -3.52 -15.12 -2.49
N THR A 217 -2.97 -14.26 -1.63
CA THR A 217 -2.58 -12.88 -1.96
C THR A 217 -1.38 -12.77 -2.91
N ASN A 218 -0.61 -13.85 -3.12
CA ASN A 218 0.57 -13.86 -3.98
C ASN A 218 0.29 -14.23 -5.44
N MET A 219 -0.85 -14.87 -5.72
CA MET A 219 -1.04 -15.54 -7.01
C MET A 219 -1.21 -14.57 -8.17
N GLY A 220 -1.80 -13.38 -7.95
CA GLY A 220 -1.88 -12.35 -8.98
C GLY A 220 -0.49 -11.94 -9.49
N SER A 221 0.44 -11.64 -8.57
CA SER A 221 1.83 -11.31 -8.89
C SER A 221 2.58 -12.48 -9.54
N ALA A 222 2.35 -13.72 -9.10
CA ALA A 222 2.97 -14.90 -9.70
C ALA A 222 2.51 -15.10 -11.16
N ILE A 223 1.20 -14.97 -11.42
CA ILE A 223 0.64 -15.10 -12.77
C ILE A 223 1.16 -14.00 -13.69
N LEU A 224 1.21 -12.76 -13.22
CA LEU A 224 1.75 -11.65 -14.00
C LEU A 224 3.23 -11.91 -14.35
N ALA A 225 4.05 -12.36 -13.39
CA ALA A 225 5.44 -12.69 -13.66
C ALA A 225 5.59 -13.86 -14.66
N MET A 226 4.76 -14.90 -14.54
CA MET A 226 4.74 -16.01 -15.51
C MET A 226 4.39 -15.54 -16.92
N ASP A 227 3.43 -14.62 -17.04
CA ASP A 227 2.99 -14.06 -18.32
C ASP A 227 4.06 -13.14 -18.96
N LEU A 228 4.83 -12.42 -18.14
CA LEU A 228 5.93 -11.55 -18.59
C LEU A 228 7.27 -12.28 -18.76
N GLY A 229 7.37 -13.51 -18.26
CA GLY A 229 8.62 -14.28 -18.15
C GLY A 229 9.61 -13.68 -17.14
N TRP A 230 9.16 -12.90 -16.17
CA TRP A 230 10.00 -12.23 -15.18
C TRP A 230 10.39 -13.19 -14.06
N MET A 231 11.68 -13.24 -13.72
CA MET A 231 12.28 -14.25 -12.84
C MET A 231 12.89 -13.67 -11.55
N GLY A 232 12.81 -12.34 -11.36
CA GLY A 232 13.28 -11.66 -10.15
C GLY A 232 12.37 -11.88 -8.93
N PRO A 233 12.55 -11.08 -7.85
CA PRO A 233 11.77 -11.18 -6.63
C PRO A 233 10.26 -11.18 -6.88
N ASN A 234 9.58 -12.20 -6.36
CA ASN A 234 8.13 -12.35 -6.42
C ASN A 234 7.63 -13.01 -5.13
N TYR A 235 6.93 -12.23 -4.31
CA TYR A 235 6.30 -12.66 -3.06
C TYR A 235 5.12 -11.75 -2.75
N SER A 236 4.41 -12.02 -1.65
CA SER A 236 3.27 -11.20 -1.24
C SER A 236 3.54 -10.55 0.11
N ILE A 237 3.21 -9.27 0.19
CA ILE A 237 3.05 -8.55 1.44
C ILE A 237 1.56 -8.28 1.60
N SER A 238 1.04 -8.51 2.81
CA SER A 238 -0.31 -8.17 3.19
C SER A 238 -0.26 -7.49 4.56
N THR A 239 -0.47 -6.19 4.56
CA THR A 239 -0.43 -5.32 5.74
C THR A 239 -1.68 -4.44 5.81
N ALA A 240 -2.83 -5.05 5.48
CA ALA A 240 -4.13 -4.38 5.38
C ALA A 240 -4.04 -3.12 4.49
N CYS A 241 -4.48 -1.97 4.99
CA CYS A 241 -4.53 -0.71 4.26
C CYS A 241 -3.15 -0.19 3.79
N ALA A 242 -2.07 -0.62 4.44
CA ALA A 242 -0.70 -0.22 4.11
C ALA A 242 -0.02 -1.13 3.07
N THR A 243 -0.71 -2.15 2.56
CA THR A 243 -0.12 -3.19 1.70
C THR A 243 0.67 -2.62 0.52
N SER A 244 0.06 -1.73 -0.27
CA SER A 244 0.73 -1.11 -1.41
C SER A 244 2.00 -0.35 -1.03
N ASN A 245 1.99 0.39 0.08
CA ASN A 245 3.14 1.19 0.50
C ASN A 245 4.32 0.28 0.89
N PHE A 246 4.05 -0.83 1.58
CA PHE A 246 5.07 -1.83 1.89
C PHE A 246 5.64 -2.47 0.62
N CYS A 247 4.76 -2.82 -0.34
CA CYS A 247 5.16 -3.35 -1.64
C CYS A 247 6.07 -2.39 -2.41
N ILE A 248 5.70 -1.11 -2.50
CA ILE A 248 6.48 -0.08 -3.20
C ILE A 248 7.85 0.10 -2.54
N LEU A 249 7.90 0.30 -1.22
CA LEU A 249 9.17 0.51 -0.50
C LEU A 249 10.06 -0.74 -0.59
N SER A 250 9.49 -1.94 -0.51
CA SER A 250 10.25 -3.19 -0.64
C SER A 250 10.79 -3.38 -2.07
N ALA A 251 10.01 -3.00 -3.09
CA ALA A 251 10.45 -3.03 -4.49
C ALA A 251 11.59 -2.03 -4.76
N ALA A 252 11.49 -0.80 -4.25
CA ALA A 252 12.57 0.17 -4.35
C ALA A 252 13.86 -0.35 -3.67
N ASN A 253 13.73 -1.00 -2.51
CA ASN A 253 14.86 -1.60 -1.81
C ASN A 253 15.56 -2.70 -2.62
N HIS A 254 14.83 -3.54 -3.36
CA HIS A 254 15.44 -4.54 -4.25
C HIS A 254 16.31 -3.87 -5.34
N ILE A 255 15.82 -2.76 -5.92
CA ILE A 255 16.57 -2.01 -6.93
C ILE A 255 17.81 -1.33 -6.30
N MET A 256 17.64 -0.64 -5.17
CA MET A 256 18.72 0.06 -4.46
C MET A 256 19.86 -0.90 -4.06
N ARG A 257 19.54 -2.15 -3.71
CA ARG A 257 20.50 -3.20 -3.34
C ARG A 257 21.20 -3.87 -4.52
N GLY A 258 20.83 -3.55 -5.76
CA GLY A 258 21.43 -4.20 -6.93
C GLY A 258 20.78 -5.52 -7.33
N GLU A 259 19.66 -5.91 -6.73
CA GLU A 259 19.02 -7.21 -6.97
C GLU A 259 18.18 -7.21 -8.25
N THR A 260 17.55 -6.08 -8.58
CA THR A 260 16.73 -5.90 -9.79
C THR A 260 16.98 -4.56 -10.47
N ASP A 261 16.59 -4.47 -11.74
CA ASP A 261 16.60 -3.23 -12.52
C ASP A 261 15.18 -2.70 -12.74
N LEU A 262 14.18 -3.60 -12.76
CA LEU A 262 12.77 -3.29 -12.93
C LEU A 262 11.93 -4.01 -11.87
N MET A 263 10.95 -3.29 -11.32
CA MET A 263 9.96 -3.85 -10.40
C MET A 263 8.57 -3.31 -10.71
N LEU A 264 7.60 -4.20 -10.92
CA LEU A 264 6.19 -3.84 -10.82
C LEU A 264 5.77 -3.93 -9.36
N CYS A 265 5.19 -2.86 -8.81
CA CYS A 265 4.80 -2.83 -7.40
C CYS A 265 3.55 -1.99 -7.12
N GLY A 266 2.86 -2.30 -6.03
CA GLY A 266 1.63 -1.60 -5.64
C GLY A 266 0.67 -2.53 -4.93
N GLY A 267 -0.64 -2.41 -5.20
CA GLY A 267 -1.62 -3.31 -4.61
C GLY A 267 -2.94 -3.39 -5.36
N SER A 268 -3.72 -4.41 -5.03
CA SER A 268 -5.03 -4.70 -5.61
C SER A 268 -5.97 -5.33 -4.58
N ASP A 269 -7.23 -4.92 -4.57
CA ASP A 269 -8.29 -5.53 -3.74
C ASP A 269 -9.65 -5.41 -4.42
N ALA A 270 -10.49 -6.43 -4.24
CA ALA A 270 -11.87 -6.48 -4.73
C ALA A 270 -12.86 -6.88 -3.62
N PRO A 271 -13.01 -6.07 -2.56
CA PRO A 271 -13.73 -6.47 -1.34
C PRO A 271 -15.25 -6.30 -1.45
N ILE A 272 -15.78 -5.78 -2.57
CA ILE A 272 -17.21 -5.49 -2.77
C ILE A 272 -17.95 -6.80 -3.11
N ILE A 273 -18.06 -7.65 -2.09
CA ILE A 273 -18.71 -8.94 -2.10
C ILE A 273 -19.46 -9.13 -0.77
N PRO A 274 -20.46 -10.04 -0.68
CA PRO A 274 -21.28 -10.17 0.52
C PRO A 274 -20.49 -10.35 1.82
N ILE A 275 -19.48 -11.24 1.82
CA ILE A 275 -18.64 -11.49 3.00
C ILE A 275 -17.74 -10.29 3.36
N GLY A 276 -17.27 -9.52 2.37
CA GLY A 276 -16.46 -8.33 2.58
C GLY A 276 -17.29 -7.21 3.20
N LEU A 277 -18.43 -6.87 2.59
CA LEU A 277 -19.35 -5.87 3.13
C LEU A 277 -19.85 -6.27 4.53
N GLY A 278 -20.30 -7.52 4.70
CA GLY A 278 -20.80 -8.03 5.97
C GLY A 278 -19.76 -7.99 7.10
N GLY A 279 -18.50 -8.33 6.80
CA GLY A 279 -17.41 -8.27 7.77
C GLY A 279 -17.16 -6.85 8.29
N PHE A 280 -17.06 -5.87 7.40
CA PHE A 280 -16.82 -4.48 7.81
C PHE A 280 -18.04 -3.80 8.44
N VAL A 281 -19.26 -4.20 8.04
CA VAL A 281 -20.50 -3.83 8.75
C VAL A 281 -20.47 -4.35 10.19
N ALA A 282 -20.07 -5.60 10.41
CA ALA A 282 -20.02 -6.18 11.75
C ALA A 282 -19.02 -5.46 12.67
N CYS A 283 -17.94 -4.93 12.11
CA CYS A 283 -16.95 -4.10 12.80
C CYS A 283 -17.35 -2.64 12.97
N ARG A 284 -18.54 -2.22 12.48
CA ARG A 284 -19.04 -0.83 12.53
C ARG A 284 -18.09 0.21 11.90
N ALA A 285 -17.31 -0.20 10.90
CA ALA A 285 -16.27 0.64 10.32
C ALA A 285 -16.76 1.47 9.11
N LEU A 286 -17.92 1.13 8.55
CA LEU A 286 -18.43 1.71 7.30
C LEU A 286 -19.41 2.86 7.55
N SER A 287 -19.34 3.88 6.70
CA SER A 287 -20.39 4.90 6.61
C SER A 287 -21.74 4.27 6.25
N GLN A 288 -22.82 4.77 6.85
CA GLN A 288 -24.19 4.32 6.57
C GLN A 288 -25.00 5.38 5.81
N ARG A 289 -24.32 6.37 5.21
CA ARG A 289 -24.93 7.49 4.49
C ARG A 289 -25.43 7.11 3.10
N ASN A 290 -26.32 6.13 3.04
CA ASN A 290 -26.90 5.62 1.79
C ASN A 290 -27.70 6.68 1.03
N SER A 291 -28.26 7.68 1.72
CA SER A 291 -29.09 8.74 1.11
C SER A 291 -28.31 9.77 0.29
N ASP A 292 -26.98 9.86 0.48
CA ASP A 292 -26.12 10.74 -0.29
C ASP A 292 -24.74 10.08 -0.49
N PRO A 293 -24.66 9.04 -1.36
CA PRO A 293 -23.46 8.22 -1.52
C PRO A 293 -22.23 9.05 -1.89
N THR A 294 -22.40 10.02 -2.78
CA THR A 294 -21.31 10.86 -3.30
C THR A 294 -20.63 11.70 -2.23
N LYS A 295 -21.30 11.96 -1.10
CA LYS A 295 -20.75 12.70 0.05
C LYS A 295 -20.46 11.82 1.26
N ALA A 296 -20.58 10.50 1.15
CA ALA A 296 -20.39 9.60 2.30
C ALA A 296 -18.94 9.58 2.78
N SER A 297 -17.97 9.51 1.85
CA SER A 297 -16.54 9.63 2.20
C SER A 297 -16.17 11.10 2.31
N ARG A 298 -15.95 11.56 3.54
CA ARG A 298 -15.73 12.97 3.89
C ARG A 298 -14.60 13.14 4.91
N PRO A 299 -13.35 12.83 4.52
CA PRO A 299 -12.21 12.91 5.42
C PRO A 299 -12.12 14.26 6.15
N TRP A 300 -11.88 14.21 7.46
CA TRP A 300 -11.82 15.35 8.39
C TRP A 300 -13.12 16.17 8.59
N ASP A 301 -14.19 15.89 7.84
CA ASP A 301 -15.49 16.55 8.05
C ASP A 301 -16.07 16.20 9.43
N MET A 302 -16.76 17.14 10.07
CA MET A 302 -17.33 16.96 11.41
C MET A 302 -18.38 15.84 11.46
N ASP A 303 -19.10 15.61 10.36
CA ASP A 303 -20.19 14.64 10.27
C ASP A 303 -19.75 13.30 9.64
N ARG A 304 -18.45 13.00 9.64
CA ARG A 304 -17.91 11.72 9.16
C ARG A 304 -18.30 10.57 10.10
N ASP A 305 -18.75 9.46 9.53
CA ASP A 305 -19.36 8.34 10.27
C ASP A 305 -18.73 6.97 9.95
N GLY A 306 -17.58 6.95 9.25
CA GLY A 306 -16.89 5.73 8.85
C GLY A 306 -16.33 5.84 7.44
N PHE A 307 -15.52 4.86 7.05
CA PHE A 307 -14.97 4.84 5.70
C PHE A 307 -16.00 4.29 4.69
N VAL A 308 -15.84 4.63 3.41
CA VAL A 308 -16.57 4.01 2.31
C VAL A 308 -15.66 3.01 1.63
N MET A 309 -16.08 1.76 1.47
CA MET A 309 -15.28 0.71 0.83
C MET A 309 -15.13 1.00 -0.67
N GLY A 310 -13.96 0.73 -1.23
CA GLY A 310 -13.73 0.75 -2.68
C GLY A 310 -12.99 -0.50 -3.16
N GLU A 311 -12.94 -0.69 -4.47
CA GLU A 311 -12.16 -1.74 -5.13
C GLU A 311 -11.29 -1.21 -6.26
N GLY A 312 -10.23 -1.94 -6.60
CA GLY A 312 -9.35 -1.59 -7.71
C GLY A 312 -7.91 -2.03 -7.52
N ALA A 313 -7.03 -1.48 -8.36
CA ALA A 313 -5.59 -1.69 -8.32
C ALA A 313 -4.83 -0.41 -8.69
N GLY A 314 -3.67 -0.21 -8.08
CA GLY A 314 -2.69 0.81 -8.48
C GLY A 314 -1.30 0.19 -8.51
N VAL A 315 -0.62 0.32 -9.64
CA VAL A 315 0.69 -0.31 -9.90
C VAL A 315 1.65 0.71 -10.49
N LEU A 316 2.87 0.72 -9.96
CA LEU A 316 4.00 1.49 -10.47
C LEU A 316 5.01 0.54 -11.12
N LEU A 317 5.62 1.00 -12.20
CA LEU A 317 6.87 0.47 -12.74
C LEU A 317 8.01 1.28 -12.14
N LEU A 318 8.73 0.67 -11.20
CA LEU A 318 9.97 1.22 -10.66
C LEU A 318 11.15 0.69 -11.47
N GLU A 319 12.12 1.56 -11.71
CA GLU A 319 13.27 1.26 -12.54
C GLU A 319 14.54 1.91 -11.97
N GLU A 320 15.69 1.28 -12.18
CA GLU A 320 16.96 1.92 -11.87
C GLU A 320 17.24 3.06 -12.85
N LEU A 321 17.72 4.20 -12.31
CA LEU A 321 17.86 5.44 -13.07
C LEU A 321 18.72 5.32 -14.34
N GLU A 322 19.89 4.69 -14.26
CA GLU A 322 20.77 4.58 -15.44
C GLU A 322 20.21 3.56 -16.45
N HIS A 323 19.58 2.48 -16.00
CA HIS A 323 18.81 1.57 -16.85
C HIS A 323 17.67 2.30 -17.59
N ALA A 324 16.88 3.11 -16.87
CA ALA A 324 15.81 3.93 -17.44
C ALA A 324 16.34 4.90 -18.52
N LYS A 325 17.44 5.60 -18.23
CA LYS A 325 18.10 6.50 -19.19
C LYS A 325 18.61 5.75 -20.42
N GLN A 326 19.20 4.57 -20.24
CA GLN A 326 19.77 3.79 -21.33
C GLN A 326 18.72 3.39 -22.37
N ARG A 327 17.51 3.03 -21.93
CA ARG A 327 16.38 2.74 -22.83
C ARG A 327 15.57 3.97 -23.24
N GLY A 328 15.96 5.18 -22.82
CA GLY A 328 15.24 6.43 -23.13
C GLY A 328 13.84 6.51 -22.49
N ALA A 329 13.65 5.94 -21.31
CA ALA A 329 12.38 5.95 -20.61
C ALA A 329 11.95 7.37 -20.20
N GLU A 330 10.65 7.64 -20.26
CA GLU A 330 10.08 8.78 -19.54
C GLU A 330 10.18 8.53 -18.03
N ILE A 331 10.62 9.56 -17.29
CA ILE A 331 10.78 9.50 -15.85
C ILE A 331 9.78 10.48 -15.23
N TYR A 332 8.77 9.94 -14.55
CA TYR A 332 7.73 10.74 -13.91
C TYR A 332 8.21 11.34 -12.58
N ALA A 333 8.86 10.53 -11.75
CA ALA A 333 9.39 10.95 -10.46
C ALA A 333 10.53 10.06 -10.00
N GLU A 334 11.38 10.59 -9.14
CA GLU A 334 12.37 9.83 -8.40
C GLU A 334 11.83 9.45 -7.01
N PHE A 335 12.01 8.18 -6.65
CA PHE A 335 11.76 7.70 -5.30
C PHE A 335 12.97 8.02 -4.43
N LEU A 336 12.80 8.89 -3.43
CA LEU A 336 13.91 9.28 -2.55
C LEU A 336 14.06 8.41 -1.31
N GLY A 337 12.95 7.86 -0.79
CA GLY A 337 13.01 7.06 0.42
C GLY A 337 11.64 6.75 1.00
N GLY A 338 11.65 6.01 2.10
CA GLY A 338 10.42 5.69 2.81
C GLY A 338 10.62 5.01 4.16
N SER A 339 9.51 4.80 4.86
CA SER A 339 9.54 4.10 6.15
C SER A 339 8.27 3.31 6.41
N PHE A 340 8.43 2.24 7.19
CA PHE A 340 7.33 1.55 7.84
C PHE A 340 7.53 1.44 9.35
N THR A 341 6.44 1.61 10.11
CA THR A 341 6.42 1.52 11.58
C THR A 341 5.17 0.78 12.06
N CYS A 342 5.13 0.41 13.33
CA CYS A 342 3.96 -0.20 13.98
C CYS A 342 3.60 0.59 15.24
N ASP A 343 2.32 0.88 15.43
CA ASP A 343 1.85 1.58 16.63
C ASP A 343 2.03 0.79 17.92
N ALA A 344 2.04 -0.56 17.83
CA ALA A 344 2.13 -1.48 18.97
C ALA A 344 1.17 -1.14 20.13
N TYR A 345 -0.05 -0.68 19.78
CA TYR A 345 -1.00 -0.10 20.73
C TYR A 345 -2.32 -0.89 20.79
N HIS A 346 -3.12 -0.84 19.72
CA HIS A 346 -4.43 -1.49 19.64
C HIS A 346 -4.61 -2.19 18.30
N MET A 347 -5.53 -3.17 18.24
CA MET A 347 -5.78 -3.92 17.01
C MET A 347 -6.34 -3.02 15.91
N THR A 348 -7.21 -2.05 16.25
CA THR A 348 -7.95 -1.24 15.27
C THR A 348 -8.04 0.25 15.64
N GLU A 349 -7.33 0.70 16.67
CA GLU A 349 -7.27 2.11 17.04
C GLU A 349 -5.84 2.63 16.85
N PRO A 350 -5.67 3.84 16.31
CA PRO A 350 -4.35 4.44 16.20
C PRO A 350 -3.84 4.81 17.59
N HIS A 351 -2.51 4.90 17.73
CA HIS A 351 -1.91 5.37 18.98
C HIS A 351 -2.48 6.77 19.35
N PRO A 352 -2.94 7.03 20.60
CA PRO A 352 -3.65 8.26 20.96
C PRO A 352 -2.85 9.55 20.76
N GLU A 353 -1.53 9.46 20.90
CA GLU A 353 -0.58 10.54 20.62
C GLU A 353 -0.01 10.55 19.18
N GLY A 354 -0.49 9.68 18.28
CA GLY A 354 0.00 9.59 16.90
C GLY A 354 1.47 9.19 16.75
N LYS A 355 2.05 8.50 17.76
CA LYS A 355 3.50 8.23 17.84
C LYS A 355 4.02 7.44 16.64
N GLY A 356 3.32 6.41 16.19
CA GLY A 356 3.76 5.63 15.03
C GLY A 356 3.78 6.45 13.75
N VAL A 357 2.73 7.24 13.48
CA VAL A 357 2.67 8.13 12.30
C VAL A 357 3.81 9.16 12.33
N ILE A 358 4.03 9.81 13.47
CA ILE A 358 5.13 10.79 13.63
C ILE A 358 6.49 10.12 13.42
N LEU A 359 6.70 8.92 13.97
CA LEU A 359 7.93 8.16 13.80
C LEU A 359 8.14 7.77 12.34
N CYS A 360 7.09 7.29 11.67
CA CYS A 360 7.11 6.90 10.27
C CYS A 360 7.53 8.07 9.37
N VAL A 361 6.89 9.23 9.54
CA VAL A 361 7.21 10.44 8.78
C VAL A 361 8.65 10.88 9.03
N LYS A 362 9.10 10.92 10.30
CA LYS A 362 10.49 11.30 10.62
C LYS A 362 11.52 10.36 9.99
N ASN A 363 11.27 9.05 10.06
CA ASN A 363 12.16 8.06 9.46
C ASN A 363 12.17 8.17 7.93
N ALA A 364 11.00 8.39 7.30
CA ALA A 364 10.90 8.52 5.86
C ALA A 364 11.62 9.78 5.34
N LEU A 365 11.53 10.91 6.07
CA LEU A 365 12.30 12.12 5.77
C LEU A 365 13.81 11.89 5.92
N ALA A 366 14.22 11.18 6.98
CA ALA A 366 15.62 10.86 7.23
C ALA A 366 16.21 9.92 6.17
N ASP A 367 15.46 8.89 5.77
CA ASP A 367 15.83 7.95 4.70
C ASP A 367 15.97 8.67 3.35
N ALA A 368 15.03 9.58 3.05
CA ALA A 368 15.05 10.40 1.84
C ALA A 368 16.11 11.52 1.85
N GLY A 369 16.71 11.82 3.01
CA GLY A 369 17.68 12.91 3.15
C GLY A 369 17.09 14.31 2.94
N VAL A 370 15.78 14.49 3.16
CA VAL A 370 15.09 15.79 2.99
C VAL A 370 14.58 16.34 4.31
N THR A 371 14.37 17.65 4.36
CA THR A 371 13.80 18.33 5.53
C THR A 371 12.28 18.42 5.43
N ARG A 372 11.61 18.69 6.56
CA ARG A 372 10.17 18.89 6.60
C ARG A 372 9.69 20.10 5.76
N GLN A 373 10.59 21.05 5.48
CA GLN A 373 10.32 22.23 4.66
C GLN A 373 10.31 21.91 3.15
N ASP A 374 10.97 20.82 2.75
CA ASP A 374 11.06 20.40 1.36
C ASP A 374 9.78 19.69 0.89
N ILE A 375 8.90 19.29 1.80
CA ILE A 375 7.63 18.61 1.46
C ILE A 375 6.57 19.64 1.08
N ASN A 376 6.05 19.54 -0.15
CA ASN A 376 5.00 20.43 -0.65
C ASN A 376 3.60 19.82 -0.59
N TYR A 377 3.50 18.49 -0.63
CA TYR A 377 2.24 17.78 -0.74
C TYR A 377 2.24 16.48 0.06
N VAL A 378 1.14 16.20 0.74
CA VAL A 378 0.86 14.92 1.38
C VAL A 378 -0.53 14.44 0.92
N ASN A 379 -0.55 13.29 0.24
CA ASN A 379 -1.77 12.53 0.04
C ASN A 379 -2.02 11.66 1.28
N ALA A 380 -2.90 12.10 2.17
CA ALA A 380 -3.09 11.50 3.48
C ALA A 380 -3.84 10.15 3.42
N HIS A 381 -3.71 9.36 4.48
CA HIS A 381 -4.49 8.15 4.66
C HIS A 381 -5.98 8.44 4.91
N ALA A 382 -6.29 9.50 5.65
CA ALA A 382 -7.59 9.94 6.15
C ALA A 382 -8.79 9.24 5.50
N THR A 383 -9.29 8.24 6.24
CA THR A 383 -10.26 7.25 5.78
C THR A 383 -11.70 7.70 5.96
N SER A 384 -11.95 8.92 6.45
CA SER A 384 -13.29 9.37 6.86
C SER A 384 -13.75 8.71 8.17
N THR A 385 -12.80 8.25 9.00
CA THR A 385 -13.08 7.69 10.33
C THR A 385 -12.86 8.74 11.41
N GLN A 386 -13.64 8.68 12.50
CA GLN A 386 -13.60 9.72 13.53
C GLN A 386 -12.23 9.82 14.20
N LEU A 387 -11.72 8.69 14.73
CA LEU A 387 -10.43 8.64 15.41
C LEU A 387 -9.25 8.72 14.43
N GLY A 388 -9.28 7.97 13.33
CA GLY A 388 -8.17 7.87 12.38
C GLY A 388 -7.78 9.23 11.80
N ASP A 389 -8.75 9.93 11.21
CA ASP A 389 -8.53 11.22 10.56
C ASP A 389 -7.99 12.28 11.53
N LEU A 390 -8.52 12.33 12.76
CA LEU A 390 -8.09 13.28 13.78
C LEU A 390 -6.65 13.02 14.19
N LYS A 391 -6.29 11.75 14.43
CA LYS A 391 -4.94 11.38 14.87
C LYS A 391 -3.89 11.52 13.79
N GLU A 392 -4.24 11.25 12.54
CA GLU A 392 -3.37 11.57 11.41
C GLU A 392 -3.17 13.09 11.28
N PHE A 393 -4.23 13.88 11.36
CA PHE A 393 -4.14 15.34 11.27
C PHE A 393 -3.25 15.94 12.39
N GLU A 394 -3.44 15.50 13.65
CA GLU A 394 -2.60 15.90 14.77
C GLU A 394 -1.12 15.53 14.56
N ALA A 395 -0.85 14.34 14.02
CA ALA A 395 0.50 13.88 13.70
C ALA A 395 1.14 14.73 12.58
N LEU A 396 0.40 15.02 11.52
CA LEU A 396 0.86 15.88 10.42
C LEU A 396 1.13 17.30 10.91
N CYS A 397 0.27 17.88 11.75
CA CYS A 397 0.53 19.18 12.40
C CYS A 397 1.85 19.18 13.19
N ARG A 398 2.14 18.12 13.96
CA ARG A 398 3.39 18.00 14.73
C ARG A 398 4.63 17.85 13.84
N CYS A 399 4.49 17.15 12.71
CA CYS A 399 5.58 16.96 11.76
C CYS A 399 5.83 18.23 10.93
N PHE A 400 4.77 18.87 10.44
CA PHE A 400 4.84 19.85 9.36
C PHE A 400 4.16 21.20 9.63
N GLY A 401 3.57 21.44 10.80
CA GLY A 401 2.75 22.64 11.07
C GLY A 401 3.45 23.99 10.93
N GLN A 402 4.78 24.00 10.78
CA GLN A 402 5.57 25.20 10.49
C GLN A 402 5.88 25.38 8.98
N ASN A 403 5.38 24.50 8.12
CA ASN A 403 5.58 24.58 6.67
C ASN A 403 4.32 25.18 6.00
N PRO A 404 4.34 26.48 5.63
CA PRO A 404 3.18 27.14 5.03
C PRO A 404 2.93 26.72 3.57
N GLN A 405 3.87 26.03 2.92
CA GLN A 405 3.72 25.55 1.55
C GLN A 405 3.05 24.18 1.48
N LEU A 406 2.96 23.45 2.61
CA LEU A 406 2.40 22.11 2.64
C LEU A 406 0.91 22.13 2.30
N ARG A 407 0.54 21.31 1.33
CA ARG A 407 -0.85 20.98 0.99
C ARG A 407 -1.15 19.54 1.39
N VAL A 408 -2.31 19.33 2.01
CA VAL A 408 -2.75 17.99 2.43
C VAL A 408 -4.16 17.76 1.89
N ASN A 409 -4.40 16.57 1.32
CA ASN A 409 -5.72 16.11 0.92
C ASN A 409 -5.92 14.62 1.23
N SER A 410 -7.10 14.09 0.92
CA SER A 410 -7.35 12.65 0.85
C SER A 410 -8.20 12.33 -0.37
N THR A 411 -7.61 11.60 -1.33
CA THR A 411 -8.30 11.12 -2.54
C THR A 411 -9.37 10.07 -2.25
N LYS A 412 -9.36 9.45 -1.06
CA LYS A 412 -10.42 8.54 -0.59
C LYS A 412 -11.78 9.22 -0.50
N SER A 413 -11.83 10.55 -0.42
CA SER A 413 -13.08 11.32 -0.55
C SER A 413 -13.83 11.03 -1.86
N MET A 414 -13.09 10.70 -2.92
CA MET A 414 -13.64 10.43 -4.25
C MET A 414 -13.63 8.93 -4.58
N THR A 415 -12.57 8.21 -4.23
CA THR A 415 -12.40 6.80 -4.61
C THR A 415 -13.03 5.82 -3.62
N GLY A 416 -13.33 6.27 -2.41
CA GLY A 416 -13.44 5.38 -1.25
C GLY A 416 -12.10 4.79 -0.85
N HIS A 417 -12.11 3.88 0.12
CA HIS A 417 -10.94 3.20 0.63
C HIS A 417 -10.77 1.82 -0.03
N LEU A 418 -9.81 1.73 -0.95
CA LEU A 418 -9.49 0.51 -1.71
C LEU A 418 -8.61 -0.49 -0.92
N LEU A 419 -8.69 -0.46 0.42
CA LEU A 419 -7.94 -1.35 1.31
C LEU A 419 -6.45 -1.44 0.93
N GLY A 420 -5.96 -2.62 0.58
CA GLY A 420 -4.57 -2.87 0.22
C GLY A 420 -4.12 -2.24 -1.09
N ALA A 421 -5.04 -1.85 -1.98
CA ALA A 421 -4.74 -1.11 -3.21
C ALA A 421 -4.68 0.41 -3.03
N ALA A 422 -5.14 0.93 -1.89
CA ALA A 422 -5.25 2.37 -1.64
C ALA A 422 -3.92 3.10 -1.85
N GLY A 423 -2.85 2.64 -1.21
CA GLY A 423 -1.53 3.26 -1.35
C GLY A 423 -0.98 3.26 -2.79
N GLY A 424 -1.37 2.29 -3.62
CA GLY A 424 -0.95 2.21 -5.02
C GLY A 424 -1.57 3.31 -5.87
N ILE A 425 -2.90 3.47 -5.78
CA ILE A 425 -3.60 4.54 -6.53
C ILE A 425 -3.29 5.93 -5.96
N GLU A 426 -3.00 6.02 -4.66
CA GLU A 426 -2.60 7.26 -3.98
C GLU A 426 -1.18 7.69 -4.38
N ALA A 427 -0.27 6.73 -4.57
CA ALA A 427 1.04 7.00 -5.13
C ALA A 427 0.94 7.52 -6.57
N VAL A 428 0.11 6.90 -7.42
CA VAL A 428 -0.15 7.41 -8.79
C VAL A 428 -0.69 8.83 -8.75
N ALA A 429 -1.68 9.12 -7.89
CA ALA A 429 -2.23 10.47 -7.74
C ALA A 429 -1.16 11.49 -7.27
N ALA A 430 -0.28 11.09 -6.36
CA ALA A 430 0.81 11.95 -5.87
C ALA A 430 1.85 12.25 -6.96
N ILE A 431 2.24 11.23 -7.74
CA ILE A 431 3.18 11.36 -8.85
C ILE A 431 2.59 12.22 -9.98
N GLN A 432 1.31 12.05 -10.30
CA GLN A 432 0.64 12.92 -11.27
C GLN A 432 0.54 14.36 -10.79
N GLY A 433 0.32 14.58 -9.48
CA GLY A 433 0.40 15.91 -8.88
C GLY A 433 1.75 16.58 -9.13
N ILE A 434 2.83 15.83 -8.97
CA ILE A 434 4.20 16.30 -9.25
C ILE A 434 4.37 16.74 -10.71
N ASN A 435 3.93 15.92 -11.68
CA ASN A 435 4.08 16.23 -13.11
C ASN A 435 3.41 17.54 -13.51
N ILE A 436 2.23 17.83 -12.95
CA ILE A 436 1.57 19.11 -13.21
C ILE A 436 2.41 20.25 -12.63
N TYR A 437 2.88 20.17 -11.38
CA TYR A 437 3.73 21.24 -10.83
C TYR A 437 5.05 21.45 -11.61
N ALA A 438 5.57 20.42 -12.28
CA ALA A 438 6.81 20.48 -13.06
C ALA A 438 6.64 21.04 -14.48
N THR A 439 5.53 20.69 -15.16
CA THR A 439 5.26 21.09 -16.56
C THR A 439 4.50 22.42 -16.66
N ALA A 440 3.78 22.77 -15.61
CA ALA A 440 2.97 23.96 -15.53
C ALA A 440 3.86 25.13 -15.02
N LYS A 441 4.21 26.09 -15.88
CA LYS A 441 4.64 27.46 -15.46
C LYS A 441 3.47 28.23 -14.81
N TRP A 442 2.76 27.59 -13.91
CA TRP A 442 1.65 28.15 -13.17
C TRP A 442 2.20 28.43 -11.79
N THR A 443 2.47 29.70 -11.52
CA THR A 443 2.66 30.15 -10.15
C THR A 443 1.52 29.60 -9.30
N VAL A 444 1.87 29.02 -8.15
CA VAL A 444 1.08 28.27 -7.12
C VAL A 444 -0.32 28.84 -6.78
N ARG A 445 -0.75 29.97 -7.34
CA ARG A 445 -2.03 30.63 -7.11
C ARG A 445 -3.20 30.22 -8.02
N GLU A 446 -2.97 29.54 -9.15
CA GLU A 446 -4.04 29.38 -10.17
C GLU A 446 -4.38 27.92 -10.56
N MET A 447 -4.13 26.94 -9.69
CA MET A 447 -4.81 25.65 -9.86
C MET A 447 -6.28 25.79 -9.42
N PRO A 448 -7.24 25.07 -10.05
CA PRO A 448 -8.57 24.89 -9.50
C PRO A 448 -8.48 23.99 -8.25
N LEU A 449 -7.89 24.51 -7.17
CA LEU A 449 -7.61 23.82 -5.91
C LEU A 449 -8.88 23.55 -5.08
N HIS A 450 -10.05 23.98 -5.56
CA HIS A 450 -11.32 23.85 -4.86
C HIS A 450 -11.88 22.43 -4.88
N SER A 451 -11.45 21.56 -5.79
CA SER A 451 -12.04 20.22 -6.02
C SER A 451 -11.34 19.08 -5.27
N LEU A 452 -10.04 19.21 -4.96
CA LEU A 452 -9.25 18.15 -4.30
C LEU A 452 -9.38 18.13 -2.76
N ASN A 453 -10.32 18.86 -2.15
CA ASN A 453 -10.52 18.93 -0.70
C ASN A 453 -9.21 19.18 0.08
N PHE A 454 -8.46 20.20 -0.30
CA PHE A 454 -7.25 20.60 0.42
C PHE A 454 -7.58 21.27 1.76
N ILE A 455 -6.89 20.86 2.82
CA ILE A 455 -6.87 21.60 4.08
C ILE A 455 -5.52 22.32 4.19
N SER A 456 -5.54 23.63 4.45
CA SER A 456 -4.33 24.36 4.83
C SER A 456 -4.00 24.06 6.29
N MET A 457 -2.76 23.63 6.57
CA MET A 457 -2.31 23.40 7.94
C MET A 457 -2.33 24.74 8.72
N PRO A 458 -2.96 24.79 9.92
CA PRO A 458 -2.90 25.99 10.75
C PRO A 458 -1.46 26.24 11.22
N LEU A 459 -0.96 27.45 11.02
CA LEU A 459 0.23 27.94 11.72
C LEU A 459 -0.15 28.08 13.20
N PHE A 460 0.22 27.13 14.04
CA PHE A 460 0.13 27.31 15.49
C PHE A 460 1.16 28.37 15.91
N SER A 461 0.70 29.59 16.15
CA SER A 461 1.43 30.53 17.02
C SER A 461 1.34 30.00 18.45
N HIS A 462 2.49 29.88 19.11
CA HIS A 462 2.63 29.41 20.49
C HIS A 462 1.70 30.08 21.50
#